data_AF-A0A9J6GQY7-F1
#
_entry.id   AF-A0A9J6GQY7-F1
#
_cell.length_a   1.000
_cell.length_b   1.000
_cell.length_c   1.000
_cell.angle_alpha   90.00
_cell.angle_beta   90.00
_cell.angle_gamma   90.00
#
_symmetry.space_group_name_H-M   'P 1'
#
loop_
_entity.id
_entity.type
_entity.pdbx_description
1 polymer ?
#
loop_
_entity_poly.entity_id
_entity_poly.type
_entity_poly.pdbx_seq_one_letter_code
_entity_poly.pdbx_strand_id
1 'polypeptide(L)'
;MLTHCPTVSFCFDFFVIPAAEWTEGQTKLLLEYYFKYFPQIGPFKKFKNRKQAFQQISRDVEAVLGIKKTPQQCENRYKTVIRRRKAASDNNNQSGASPCPVPFDDDIRKIESIDDSIEPEVQRDASGAVFKNSPESPSLVSPNAKTTDKTESQSESADVKPRAGTARLQHMQLFFSEVRAIHEQKESLRAARHLEKENRRAERQADRQALREERRKMHDEKIGILRQAFGLQK
;
A
#
# COMPACT_ATOMS: atom_id res chain seq x y z
N MET A 1 -41.78 -9.65 2.09
CA MET A 1 -41.29 -8.63 3.04
C MET A 1 -39.92 -8.18 2.57
N LEU A 2 -39.83 -7.00 1.96
CA LEU A 2 -38.61 -6.44 1.38
C LEU A 2 -37.82 -5.70 2.46
N THR A 3 -36.76 -6.31 2.97
CA THR A 3 -35.88 -5.67 3.97
C THR A 3 -34.92 -4.72 3.27
N HIS A 4 -35.14 -3.42 3.49
CA HIS A 4 -34.22 -2.34 3.13
C HIS A 4 -32.88 -2.54 3.84
N CYS A 5 -31.79 -2.50 3.07
CA CYS A 5 -30.43 -2.58 3.56
C CYS A 5 -29.93 -1.14 3.86
N PRO A 6 -29.39 -0.85 5.06
CA PRO A 6 -28.91 0.49 5.38
C PRO A 6 -27.57 0.74 4.67
N THR A 7 -27.59 1.67 3.72
CA THR A 7 -26.42 2.31 3.12
C THR A 7 -25.62 3.04 4.19
N VAL A 8 -24.48 2.48 4.57
CA VAL A 8 -23.41 3.23 5.25
C VAL A 8 -22.78 4.19 4.25
N SER A 9 -23.30 5.41 4.25
CA SER A 9 -22.71 6.57 3.60
C SER A 9 -21.45 6.96 4.36
N PHE A 10 -20.29 6.55 3.86
CA PHE A 10 -19.01 7.17 4.24
C PHE A 10 -18.76 8.33 3.28
N CYS A 11 -19.13 9.53 3.73
CA CYS A 11 -18.74 10.79 3.12
C CYS A 11 -17.21 10.92 3.15
N PHE A 12 -16.59 11.00 1.98
CA PHE A 12 -15.28 11.61 1.83
C PHE A 12 -15.44 12.78 0.87
N ASP A 13 -15.81 13.92 1.44
CA ASP A 13 -15.79 15.21 0.76
C ASP A 13 -14.34 15.64 0.54
N PHE A 14 -13.78 15.21 -0.60
CA PHE A 14 -12.69 15.92 -1.24
C PHE A 14 -13.31 16.63 -2.43
N PHE A 15 -13.32 17.96 -2.41
CA PHE A 15 -13.92 18.86 -3.38
C PHE A 15 -13.75 18.37 -4.84
N VAL A 16 -14.79 17.75 -5.41
CA VAL A 16 -14.86 17.35 -6.83
C VAL A 16 -15.92 18.21 -7.50
N ILE A 17 -15.44 19.21 -8.25
CA ILE A 17 -16.17 19.92 -9.31
C ILE A 17 -17.04 18.89 -10.07
N PRO A 18 -18.33 19.12 -10.33
CA PRO A 18 -19.25 18.11 -10.85
C PRO A 18 -18.74 17.59 -12.20
N ALA A 19 -18.01 16.49 -12.14
CA ALA A 19 -17.40 15.87 -13.29
C ALA A 19 -18.53 15.16 -14.03
N ALA A 20 -18.70 15.51 -15.31
CA ALA A 20 -19.53 14.76 -16.24
C ALA A 20 -19.44 13.27 -15.94
N GLU A 21 -20.59 12.67 -15.64
CA GLU A 21 -20.72 11.30 -15.16
C GLU A 21 -19.98 10.34 -16.11
N TRP A 22 -19.19 9.42 -15.55
CA TRP A 22 -18.47 8.42 -16.33
C TRP A 22 -19.37 7.22 -16.54
N THR A 23 -19.77 6.97 -17.78
CA THR A 23 -20.53 5.77 -18.12
C THR A 23 -19.63 4.52 -18.06
N GLU A 24 -20.26 3.35 -18.01
CA GLU A 24 -19.56 2.06 -18.03
C GLU A 24 -18.70 1.92 -19.30
N GLY A 25 -19.28 2.21 -20.47
CA GLY A 25 -18.58 2.17 -21.76
C GLY A 25 -17.38 3.13 -21.83
N GLN A 26 -17.52 4.35 -21.31
CA GLN A 26 -16.40 5.31 -21.23
C GLN A 26 -15.27 4.78 -20.35
N THR A 27 -15.63 4.12 -19.25
CA THR A 27 -14.64 3.56 -18.31
C THR A 27 -13.93 2.36 -18.92
N LYS A 28 -14.66 1.48 -19.61
CA LYS A 28 -14.09 0.33 -20.30
C LYS A 28 -13.12 0.75 -21.40
N LEU A 29 -13.50 1.73 -22.21
CA LEU A 29 -12.63 2.29 -23.25
C LEU A 29 -11.35 2.91 -22.67
N LEU A 30 -11.47 3.63 -21.55
CA LEU A 30 -10.32 4.17 -20.82
C LEU A 30 -9.35 3.06 -20.38
N LEU A 31 -9.86 1.96 -19.82
CA LEU A 31 -9.03 0.82 -19.38
C LEU A 31 -8.36 0.12 -20.57
N GLU A 32 -9.08 -0.03 -21.68
CA GLU A 32 -8.55 -0.63 -22.91
C GLU A 32 -7.38 0.18 -23.50
N TYR A 33 -7.54 1.50 -23.65
CA TYR A 33 -6.45 2.35 -24.12
C TYR A 33 -5.29 2.40 -23.14
N TYR A 34 -5.58 2.36 -21.84
CA TYR A 34 -4.54 2.30 -20.83
C TYR A 34 -3.71 1.01 -20.98
N PHE A 35 -4.36 -0.16 -21.10
CA PHE A 35 -3.68 -1.42 -21.39
C PHE A 35 -2.81 -1.36 -22.65
N LYS A 36 -3.33 -0.73 -23.73
CA LYS A 36 -2.59 -0.57 -25.00
C LYS A 36 -1.35 0.31 -24.87
N TYR A 37 -1.41 1.38 -24.09
CA TYR A 37 -0.32 2.37 -23.97
C TYR A 37 0.65 2.10 -22.83
N PHE A 38 0.26 1.32 -21.83
CA PHE A 38 1.09 1.06 -20.66
C PHE A 38 2.47 0.46 -21.00
N PRO A 39 2.60 -0.58 -21.86
CA PRO A 39 3.91 -1.12 -22.28
C PRO A 39 4.78 -0.15 -23.08
N GLN A 40 4.20 0.96 -23.54
CA GLN A 40 4.87 1.99 -24.34
C GLN A 40 5.36 3.15 -23.48
N ILE A 41 5.28 3.05 -22.15
CA ILE A 41 5.79 4.05 -21.21
C ILE A 41 7.20 3.65 -20.80
N GLY A 42 8.16 4.57 -20.97
CA GLY A 42 9.53 4.37 -20.53
C GLY A 42 10.48 5.42 -21.11
N PRO A 43 11.72 5.53 -20.57
CA PRO A 43 12.69 6.53 -21.04
C PRO A 43 13.00 6.45 -22.54
N PHE A 44 12.94 5.23 -23.10
CA PHE A 44 13.25 4.91 -24.50
C PHE A 44 12.04 4.39 -25.29
N LYS A 45 10.82 4.62 -24.81
CA LYS A 45 9.57 4.18 -25.46
C LYS A 45 8.80 5.38 -26.03
N LYS A 46 7.62 5.13 -26.61
CA LYS A 46 6.77 6.16 -27.23
C LYS A 46 6.41 7.29 -26.25
N PHE A 47 6.08 6.93 -25.01
CA PHE A 47 5.74 7.89 -23.97
C PHE A 47 6.86 7.95 -22.93
N LYS A 48 7.42 9.13 -22.69
CA LYS A 48 8.49 9.32 -21.68
C LYS A 48 8.00 9.02 -20.26
N ASN A 49 6.73 9.31 -20.00
CA ASN A 49 6.12 9.20 -18.68
C ASN A 49 4.60 9.02 -18.78
N ARG A 50 4.00 8.46 -17.72
CA ARG A 50 2.57 8.11 -17.66
C ARG A 50 1.63 9.28 -17.95
N LYS A 51 2.04 10.52 -17.64
CA LYS A 51 1.29 11.75 -17.97
C LYS A 51 1.06 11.91 -19.48
N GLN A 52 2.07 11.62 -20.30
CA GLN A 52 1.95 11.70 -21.77
C GLN A 52 1.03 10.62 -22.31
N ALA A 53 1.04 9.41 -21.73
CA ALA A 53 0.09 8.37 -22.09
C ALA A 53 -1.35 8.83 -21.82
N PHE A 54 -1.65 9.42 -20.66
CA PHE A 54 -2.99 9.96 -20.38
C PHE A 54 -3.39 11.14 -21.27
N GLN A 55 -2.43 11.95 -21.74
CA GLN A 55 -2.70 12.96 -22.76
C GLN A 55 -3.17 12.33 -24.08
N GLN A 56 -2.55 11.22 -24.50
CA GLN A 56 -2.98 10.49 -25.68
C GLN A 56 -4.36 9.84 -25.48
N ILE A 57 -4.58 9.19 -24.34
CA ILE A 57 -5.87 8.57 -23.99
C ILE A 57 -7.01 9.59 -24.04
N SER A 58 -6.80 10.78 -23.48
CA SER A 58 -7.79 11.87 -23.49
C SER A 58 -8.20 12.25 -24.92
N ARG A 59 -7.24 12.34 -25.85
CA ARG A 59 -7.51 12.62 -27.27
C ARG A 59 -8.26 11.47 -27.94
N ASP A 60 -7.89 10.23 -27.65
CA ASP A 60 -8.52 9.07 -28.27
C ASP A 60 -9.96 8.87 -27.76
N VAL A 61 -10.21 9.11 -26.47
CA VAL A 61 -11.55 9.10 -25.89
C VAL A 61 -12.43 10.19 -26.52
N GLU A 62 -11.88 11.39 -26.74
CA GLU A 62 -12.59 12.46 -27.47
C GLU A 62 -12.86 12.06 -28.92
N ALA A 63 -11.90 11.43 -29.60
CA ALA A 63 -12.05 11.00 -30.99
C ALA A 63 -13.11 9.88 -31.17
N VAL A 64 -13.18 8.93 -30.24
CA VAL A 64 -14.09 7.77 -30.35
C VAL A 64 -15.49 8.10 -29.85
N LEU A 65 -15.62 8.79 -28.72
CA LEU A 65 -16.91 9.04 -28.07
C LEU A 65 -17.45 10.45 -28.33
N GLY A 66 -16.63 11.36 -28.88
CA GLY A 66 -16.99 12.76 -29.04
C GLY A 66 -17.03 13.55 -27.72
N ILE A 67 -16.52 12.99 -26.62
CA ILE A 67 -16.63 13.57 -25.28
C ILE A 67 -15.29 14.11 -24.82
N LYS A 68 -15.28 15.40 -24.45
CA LYS A 68 -14.11 16.06 -23.88
C LYS A 68 -13.89 15.62 -22.43
N LYS A 69 -12.87 14.79 -22.20
CA LYS A 69 -12.34 14.46 -20.87
C LYS A 69 -10.90 14.89 -20.81
N THR A 70 -10.52 15.69 -19.82
CA THR A 70 -9.13 16.13 -19.67
C THR A 70 -8.22 14.93 -19.29
N PRO A 71 -6.91 15.01 -19.58
CA PRO A 71 -5.97 13.95 -19.19
C PRO A 71 -6.02 13.65 -17.68
N GLN A 72 -6.16 14.69 -16.86
CA GLN A 72 -6.28 14.57 -15.40
C GLN A 72 -7.56 13.83 -14.99
N GLN A 73 -8.69 14.09 -15.67
CA GLN A 73 -9.95 13.37 -15.41
C GLN A 73 -9.82 11.88 -15.75
N CYS A 74 -9.15 11.54 -16.85
CA CYS A 74 -8.87 10.16 -17.24
C CYS A 74 -8.00 9.45 -16.19
N GLU A 75 -6.93 10.11 -15.73
CA GLU A 75 -6.05 9.58 -14.68
C GLU A 75 -6.80 9.37 -13.36
N ASN A 76 -7.58 10.36 -12.92
CA ASN A 76 -8.36 10.27 -11.68
C ASN A 76 -9.42 9.16 -11.75
N ARG A 77 -10.07 8.99 -12.90
CA ARG A 77 -11.04 7.91 -13.13
C ARG A 77 -10.35 6.54 -13.03
N TYR A 78 -9.23 6.37 -13.72
CA TYR A 78 -8.43 5.14 -13.65
C TYR A 78 -8.07 4.80 -12.20
N LYS A 79 -7.49 5.75 -11.44
CA LYS A 79 -7.14 5.55 -10.03
C LYS A 79 -8.34 5.16 -9.17
N THR A 80 -9.49 5.78 -9.42
CA THR A 80 -10.73 5.50 -8.69
C THR A 80 -11.22 4.07 -8.95
N VAL A 81 -11.16 3.62 -10.20
CA VAL A 81 -11.54 2.24 -10.59
C VAL A 81 -10.64 1.22 -9.88
N ILE A 82 -9.31 1.40 -9.93
CA ILE A 82 -8.36 0.51 -9.25
C ILE A 82 -8.62 0.47 -7.73
N ARG A 83 -8.81 1.65 -7.09
CA ARG A 83 -9.09 1.73 -5.66
C ARG A 83 -10.40 1.02 -5.27
N ARG A 84 -11.46 1.21 -6.06
CA ARG A 84 -12.78 0.58 -5.80
C ARG A 84 -12.71 -0.93 -5.97
N ARG A 85 -12.00 -1.42 -7.00
CA ARG A 85 -11.76 -2.86 -7.18
C ARG A 85 -11.04 -3.47 -5.97
N LYS A 86 -9.96 -2.82 -5.50
CA LYS A 86 -9.24 -3.28 -4.31
C LYS A 86 -10.14 -3.31 -3.09
N ALA A 87 -10.90 -2.25 -2.82
CA ALA A 87 -11.83 -2.21 -1.69
C ALA A 87 -12.91 -3.31 -1.77
N ALA A 88 -13.44 -3.59 -2.96
CA ALA A 88 -14.42 -4.65 -3.17
C ALA A 88 -13.80 -6.04 -2.97
N SER A 89 -12.56 -6.26 -3.43
CA SER A 89 -11.81 -7.50 -3.19
C SER A 89 -11.50 -7.69 -1.70
N ASP A 90 -11.09 -6.63 -1.00
CA ASP A 90 -10.80 -6.68 0.45
C ASP A 90 -12.07 -7.02 1.24
N ASN A 91 -13.22 -6.44 0.87
CA ASN A 91 -14.52 -6.78 1.45
C ASN A 91 -14.90 -8.24 1.21
N ASN A 92 -14.70 -8.75 -0.01
CA ASN A 92 -15.03 -10.15 -0.35
C ASN A 92 -14.09 -11.17 0.32
N ASN A 93 -12.90 -10.74 0.75
CA ASN A 93 -11.97 -11.56 1.52
C ASN A 93 -12.21 -11.49 3.04
N GLN A 94 -13.15 -10.67 3.51
CA GLN A 94 -13.48 -10.53 4.92
C GLN A 94 -14.64 -11.45 5.32
N SER A 95 -14.42 -12.31 6.32
CA SER A 95 -15.46 -13.19 6.86
C SER A 95 -16.61 -12.37 7.48
N GLY A 96 -17.85 -12.74 7.16
CA GLY A 96 -19.05 -12.06 7.65
C GLY A 96 -19.43 -10.77 6.88
N ALA A 97 -18.68 -10.40 5.84
CA ALA A 97 -19.05 -9.31 4.95
C ALA A 97 -20.04 -9.77 3.86
N SER A 98 -20.94 -8.88 3.45
CA SER A 98 -21.84 -9.14 2.32
C SER A 98 -21.06 -9.16 1.01
N PRO A 99 -21.39 -10.05 0.05
CA PRO A 99 -20.76 -10.07 -1.27
C PRO A 99 -20.89 -8.72 -1.97
N CYS A 100 -19.78 -8.18 -2.43
CA CYS A 100 -19.72 -6.93 -3.17
C CYS A 100 -19.28 -7.22 -4.62
N PRO A 101 -20.07 -6.81 -5.64
CA PRO A 101 -19.66 -6.97 -7.02
C PRO A 101 -18.40 -6.13 -7.30
N VAL A 102 -17.51 -6.67 -8.13
CA VAL A 102 -16.24 -6.02 -8.51
C VAL A 102 -16.31 -5.59 -9.97
N PRO A 103 -16.66 -4.32 -10.28
CA PRO A 103 -16.75 -3.86 -11.65
C PRO A 103 -15.37 -3.83 -12.33
N PHE A 104 -15.32 -4.17 -13.61
CA PHE A 104 -14.11 -4.13 -14.46
C PHE A 104 -12.95 -5.03 -13.98
N ASP A 105 -13.22 -6.07 -13.19
CA ASP A 105 -12.16 -6.94 -12.64
C ASP A 105 -11.30 -7.59 -13.75
N ASP A 106 -11.93 -8.03 -14.84
CA ASP A 106 -11.22 -8.65 -15.98
C ASP A 106 -10.26 -7.67 -16.66
N ASP A 107 -10.73 -6.44 -16.92
CA ASP A 107 -9.91 -5.39 -17.55
C ASP A 107 -8.72 -5.02 -16.66
N ILE A 108 -8.93 -4.98 -15.34
CA ILE A 108 -7.89 -4.67 -14.35
C ILE A 108 -6.87 -5.80 -14.25
N ARG A 109 -7.32 -7.07 -14.18
CA ARG A 109 -6.42 -8.25 -14.17
C ARG A 109 -5.55 -8.30 -15.42
N LYS A 110 -6.11 -7.92 -16.57
CA LYS A 110 -5.36 -7.83 -17.82
C LYS A 110 -4.25 -6.78 -17.74
N ILE A 111 -4.50 -5.63 -17.13
CA ILE A 111 -3.50 -4.59 -16.88
C ILE A 111 -2.44 -5.08 -15.88
N GLU A 112 -2.84 -5.79 -14.82
CA GLU A 112 -1.93 -6.36 -13.82
C GLU A 112 -1.00 -7.41 -14.44
N SER A 113 -1.47 -8.22 -15.39
CA SER A 113 -0.65 -9.26 -16.04
C SER A 113 0.50 -8.73 -16.91
N ILE A 114 0.45 -7.48 -17.34
CA ILE A 114 1.52 -6.84 -18.14
C ILE A 114 2.45 -5.97 -17.28
N ASP A 115 2.15 -5.80 -15.99
CA ASP A 115 2.94 -5.00 -15.07
C ASP A 115 4.09 -5.84 -14.50
N ASP A 116 5.26 -5.70 -15.11
CA ASP A 116 6.51 -6.34 -14.71
C ASP A 116 7.12 -5.74 -13.43
N SER A 117 6.51 -4.68 -12.89
CA SER A 117 6.89 -4.07 -11.60
C SER A 117 6.36 -4.84 -10.39
N ILE A 118 5.54 -5.89 -10.56
CA ILE A 118 5.17 -6.79 -9.47
C ILE A 118 6.39 -7.65 -9.14
N GLU A 119 7.03 -7.34 -8.01
CA GLU A 119 8.15 -8.12 -7.47
C GLU A 119 7.77 -9.62 -7.41
N PRO A 120 8.70 -10.55 -7.71
CA PRO A 120 8.40 -11.97 -7.60
C PRO A 120 7.92 -12.28 -6.18
N GLU A 121 6.93 -13.15 -6.07
CA GLU A 121 6.42 -13.61 -4.78
C GLU A 121 7.55 -14.32 -4.02
N VAL A 122 8.24 -13.61 -3.13
CA VAL A 122 9.25 -14.17 -2.24
C VAL A 122 8.56 -14.64 -0.97
N GLN A 123 8.33 -15.95 -0.86
CA GLN A 123 7.96 -16.53 0.43
C GLN A 123 9.22 -16.58 1.29
N ARG A 124 9.18 -15.88 2.44
CA ARG A 124 10.23 -15.95 3.45
C ARG A 124 9.80 -16.89 4.56
N ASP A 125 10.54 -17.98 4.72
CA ASP A 125 10.46 -18.83 5.90
C ASP A 125 11.57 -18.43 6.90
N ALA A 126 11.46 -18.89 8.14
CA ALA A 126 12.43 -18.58 9.21
C ALA A 126 13.88 -19.00 8.89
N SER A 127 14.04 -19.90 7.92
CA SER A 127 15.30 -20.43 7.41
C SER A 127 15.83 -19.73 6.16
N GLY A 128 15.09 -18.79 5.55
CA GLY A 128 15.53 -18.04 4.37
C GLY A 128 14.42 -17.70 3.37
N ALA A 129 14.77 -16.92 2.35
CA ALA A 129 13.88 -16.57 1.25
C ALA A 129 13.87 -17.68 0.18
N VAL A 130 12.69 -18.24 -0.12
CA VAL A 130 12.49 -19.21 -1.21
C VAL A 130 11.82 -18.47 -2.37
N PHE A 131 12.51 -18.44 -3.51
CA PHE A 131 11.93 -17.96 -4.77
C PHE A 131 11.17 -19.11 -5.42
N LYS A 132 9.88 -18.93 -5.70
CA LYS A 132 9.13 -19.89 -6.53
C LYS A 132 9.60 -19.74 -7.98
N ASN A 133 10.10 -20.84 -8.55
CA ASN A 133 10.69 -20.86 -9.89
C ASN A 133 9.69 -20.46 -10.99
N SER A 134 10.14 -19.54 -11.85
CA SER A 134 9.67 -19.31 -13.23
C SER A 134 10.20 -20.45 -14.12
N PRO A 135 9.55 -20.79 -15.26
CA PRO A 135 9.92 -21.99 -16.01
C PRO A 135 11.31 -21.89 -16.65
N GLU A 136 11.93 -23.06 -16.67
CA GLU A 136 13.28 -23.46 -17.07
C GLU A 136 13.75 -22.94 -18.45
N SER A 137 15.01 -22.48 -18.54
CA SER A 137 15.98 -22.66 -19.65
C SER A 137 17.26 -21.80 -19.44
N PRO A 138 18.42 -22.10 -20.08
CA PRO A 138 19.50 -22.85 -19.46
C PRO A 138 20.80 -22.04 -19.27
N SER A 139 21.71 -22.67 -18.51
CA SER A 139 23.06 -22.27 -18.10
C SER A 139 23.85 -21.37 -19.05
N LEU A 140 24.58 -20.41 -18.47
CA LEU A 140 26.03 -20.26 -18.68
C LEU A 140 26.71 -19.67 -17.43
N VAL A 141 27.73 -20.39 -17.00
CA VAL A 141 28.66 -20.19 -15.89
C VAL A 141 29.41 -18.85 -15.94
N SER A 142 29.68 -18.25 -14.78
CA SER A 142 30.86 -17.39 -14.60
C SER A 142 31.40 -17.49 -13.16
N PRO A 143 32.72 -17.64 -12.94
CA PRO A 143 33.29 -17.92 -11.63
C PRO A 143 33.70 -16.66 -10.86
N ASN A 144 33.35 -16.71 -9.57
CA ASN A 144 34.14 -16.38 -8.38
C ASN A 144 34.79 -15.00 -8.22
N ALA A 145 34.40 -14.37 -7.12
CA ALA A 145 35.04 -13.21 -6.51
C ALA A 145 36.41 -13.55 -5.91
N LYS A 146 37.34 -12.58 -5.91
CA LYS A 146 38.30 -12.46 -4.81
C LYS A 146 38.77 -11.01 -4.60
N THR A 147 38.77 -10.69 -3.32
CA THR A 147 39.01 -9.46 -2.57
C THR A 147 40.49 -9.05 -2.54
N THR A 148 40.77 -7.90 -1.88
CA THR A 148 42.05 -7.38 -1.31
C THR A 148 42.89 -6.48 -2.24
N ASP A 149 43.55 -5.39 -1.81
CA ASP A 149 43.62 -4.54 -0.60
C ASP A 149 44.55 -3.33 -0.94
N LYS A 150 44.40 -2.22 -0.20
CA LYS A 150 45.41 -1.21 0.21
C LYS A 150 46.14 -0.18 -0.70
N THR A 151 46.12 1.06 -0.18
CA THR A 151 47.22 2.06 -0.04
C THR A 151 47.45 3.15 -1.11
N GLU A 152 46.92 4.35 -0.82
CA GLU A 152 47.58 5.66 -0.64
C GLU A 152 48.72 6.18 -1.58
N SER A 153 48.43 7.37 -2.17
CA SER A 153 49.27 8.57 -2.37
C SER A 153 49.98 8.92 -3.71
N GLN A 154 49.51 10.07 -4.24
CA GLN A 154 50.21 11.25 -4.81
C GLN A 154 50.73 11.30 -6.26
N SER A 155 50.15 12.24 -7.04
CA SER A 155 50.73 13.39 -7.79
C SER A 155 49.72 13.77 -8.92
N GLU A 156 49.54 14.97 -9.49
CA GLU A 156 50.10 16.32 -9.37
C GLU A 156 49.16 17.27 -10.15
N SER A 157 49.10 18.54 -9.70
CA SER A 157 48.75 19.78 -10.43
C SER A 157 47.58 19.83 -11.43
N ALA A 158 46.54 20.60 -11.09
CA ALA A 158 45.96 21.59 -12.01
C ALA A 158 45.32 22.74 -11.21
N ASP A 159 45.68 23.96 -11.61
CA ASP A 159 45.14 25.26 -11.21
C ASP A 159 43.61 25.26 -11.07
N VAL A 160 43.09 25.39 -9.84
CA VAL A 160 41.67 25.71 -9.61
C VAL A 160 41.57 26.80 -8.55
N LYS A 161 41.24 28.01 -9.01
CA LYS A 161 40.88 29.18 -8.20
C LYS A 161 40.04 28.79 -6.97
N PRO A 162 40.27 29.35 -5.77
CA PRO A 162 39.47 29.07 -4.60
C PRO A 162 38.07 29.66 -4.79
N ARG A 163 37.12 28.85 -5.27
CA ARG A 163 35.75 29.27 -5.55
C ARG A 163 34.91 29.01 -4.31
N ALA A 164 34.45 30.08 -3.67
CA ALA A 164 33.43 30.18 -2.61
C ALA A 164 32.61 28.90 -2.30
N GLY A 165 33.25 27.89 -1.68
CA GLY A 165 32.69 26.54 -1.50
C GLY A 165 32.15 26.26 -0.10
N THR A 166 32.32 27.20 0.83
CA THR A 166 32.00 27.02 2.25
C THR A 166 30.51 27.13 2.52
N ALA A 167 29.84 28.14 1.95
CA ALA A 167 28.41 28.38 2.18
C ALA A 167 27.51 27.24 1.65
N ARG A 168 27.83 26.69 0.48
CA ARG A 168 27.09 25.56 -0.11
C ARG A 168 27.29 24.27 0.70
N LEU A 169 28.51 24.03 1.21
CA LEU A 169 28.80 22.87 2.04
C LEU A 169 28.11 22.96 3.41
N GLN A 170 28.11 24.14 4.03
CA GLN A 170 27.40 24.40 5.29
C GLN A 170 25.90 24.19 5.12
N HIS A 171 25.30 24.67 4.04
CA HIS A 171 23.88 24.45 3.75
C HIS A 171 23.55 22.95 3.58
N MET A 172 24.41 22.19 2.93
CA MET A 172 24.21 20.74 2.80
C MET A 172 24.38 20.00 4.12
N GLN A 173 25.33 20.40 4.97
CA GLN A 173 25.48 19.84 6.31
C GLN A 173 24.23 20.07 7.17
N LEU A 174 23.67 21.30 7.14
CA LEU A 174 22.43 21.63 7.82
C LEU A 174 21.22 20.83 7.30
N PHE A 175 21.16 20.63 5.99
CA PHE A 175 20.12 19.80 5.38
C PHE A 175 20.18 18.35 5.87
N PHE A 176 21.37 17.74 5.90
CA PHE A 176 21.53 16.35 6.37
C PHE A 176 21.32 16.18 7.88
N SER A 177 21.59 17.21 8.70
CA SER A 177 21.22 17.18 10.12
C SER A 177 19.70 17.26 10.29
N GLU A 178 19.02 18.12 9.53
CA GLU A 178 17.56 18.27 9.58
C GLU A 178 16.85 16.97 9.15
N VAL A 179 17.31 16.35 8.06
CA VAL A 179 16.75 15.07 7.58
C VAL A 179 16.90 13.96 8.62
N ARG A 180 18.03 13.91 9.35
CA ARG A 180 18.22 12.95 10.46
C ARG A 180 17.25 13.22 11.61
N ALA A 181 17.08 14.48 12.01
CA ALA A 181 16.13 14.86 13.06
C ALA A 181 14.68 14.47 12.70
N ILE A 182 14.28 14.69 11.44
CA ILE A 182 12.95 14.29 10.95
C ILE A 182 12.77 12.76 11.00
N HIS A 183 13.81 12.00 10.69
CA HIS A 183 13.76 10.54 10.76
C HIS A 183 13.56 10.06 12.19
N GLU A 184 14.36 10.57 13.12
CA GLU A 184 14.29 10.23 14.55
C GLU A 184 12.93 10.59 15.15
N GLN A 185 12.38 11.77 14.82
CA GLN A 185 11.01 12.14 15.21
C GLN A 185 9.95 11.19 14.64
N LYS A 186 10.10 10.76 13.38
CA LYS A 186 9.17 9.79 12.79
C LYS A 186 9.27 8.42 13.46
N GLU A 187 10.47 7.99 13.84
CA GLU A 187 10.69 6.73 14.54
C GLU A 187 10.11 6.76 15.96
N SER A 188 10.34 7.84 16.71
CA SER A 188 9.76 8.00 18.05
C SER A 188 8.23 8.06 18.02
N LEU A 189 7.64 8.74 17.03
CA LEU A 189 6.18 8.73 16.83
C LEU A 189 5.63 7.36 16.42
N ARG A 190 6.41 6.54 15.72
CA ARG A 190 6.02 5.15 15.42
C ARG A 190 6.09 4.28 16.66
N ALA A 191 7.16 4.41 17.45
CA ALA A 191 7.34 3.70 18.72
C ALA A 191 6.24 4.06 19.73
N ALA A 192 5.93 5.36 19.89
CA ALA A 192 4.87 5.84 20.78
C ALA A 192 3.49 5.25 20.41
N ARG A 193 3.15 5.23 19.12
CA ARG A 193 1.90 4.60 18.64
C ARG A 193 1.86 3.09 18.84
N HIS A 194 3.01 2.43 18.81
CA HIS A 194 3.10 0.99 19.12
C HIS A 194 2.88 0.75 20.61
N LEU A 195 3.55 1.51 21.47
CA LEU A 195 3.40 1.43 22.92
C LEU A 195 1.96 1.71 23.36
N GLU A 196 1.32 2.74 22.79
CA GLU A 196 -0.08 3.06 23.07
C GLU A 196 -1.02 1.88 22.71
N LYS A 197 -0.79 1.23 21.57
CA LYS A 197 -1.56 0.04 21.17
C LYS A 197 -1.33 -1.14 22.11
N GLU A 198 -0.12 -1.33 22.61
CA GLU A 198 0.21 -2.37 23.59
C GLU A 198 -0.47 -2.10 24.92
N ASN A 199 -0.43 -0.86 25.43
CA ASN A 199 -1.15 -0.46 26.64
C ASN A 199 -2.65 -0.72 26.50
N ARG A 200 -3.26 -0.34 25.36
CA ARG A 200 -4.68 -0.60 25.10
C ARG A 200 -5.02 -2.09 25.01
N ARG A 201 -4.07 -2.93 24.60
CA ARG A 201 -4.25 -4.40 24.59
C ARG A 201 -4.14 -4.96 26.00
N ALA A 202 -3.17 -4.48 26.79
CA ALA A 202 -2.97 -4.88 28.18
C ALA A 202 -4.19 -4.49 29.05
N GLU A 203 -4.72 -3.29 28.90
CA GLU A 203 -5.93 -2.82 29.60
C GLU A 203 -7.13 -3.72 29.29
N ARG A 204 -7.39 -3.99 28.00
CA ARG A 204 -8.45 -4.93 27.60
C ARG A 204 -8.26 -6.36 28.12
N GLN A 205 -7.02 -6.78 28.37
CA GLN A 205 -6.74 -8.08 28.97
C GLN A 205 -6.99 -8.05 30.48
N ALA A 206 -6.60 -6.98 31.16
CA ALA A 206 -6.87 -6.74 32.57
C ALA A 206 -8.39 -6.72 32.84
N ASP A 207 -9.17 -5.98 32.04
CA ASP A 207 -10.64 -5.93 32.17
C ASP A 207 -11.27 -7.32 32.03
N ARG A 208 -10.79 -8.13 31.05
CA ARG A 208 -11.27 -9.50 30.86
C ARG A 208 -10.91 -10.40 32.03
N GLN A 209 -9.75 -10.19 32.64
CA GLN A 209 -9.31 -10.95 33.82
C GLN A 209 -10.14 -10.56 35.05
N ALA A 210 -10.36 -9.26 35.28
CA ALA A 210 -11.22 -8.76 36.35
C ALA A 210 -12.65 -9.33 36.25
N LEU A 211 -13.24 -9.32 35.06
CA LEU A 211 -14.57 -9.91 34.84
C LEU A 211 -14.59 -11.43 35.07
N ARG A 212 -13.49 -12.13 34.75
CA ARG A 212 -13.36 -13.57 35.06
C ARG A 212 -13.25 -13.81 36.56
N GLU A 213 -12.53 -12.97 37.28
CA GLU A 213 -12.39 -13.03 38.74
C GLU A 213 -13.72 -12.77 39.44
N GLU A 214 -14.45 -11.75 39.00
CA GLU A 214 -15.78 -11.44 39.52
C GLU A 214 -16.75 -12.61 39.32
N ARG A 215 -16.76 -13.21 38.13
CA ARG A 215 -17.55 -14.43 37.89
C ARG A 215 -17.12 -15.60 38.76
N ARG A 216 -15.82 -15.78 39.02
CA ARG A 216 -15.34 -16.83 39.93
C ARG A 216 -15.84 -16.58 41.35
N LYS A 217 -15.74 -15.35 41.86
CA LYS A 217 -16.27 -14.98 43.18
C LYS A 217 -17.76 -15.24 43.31
N MET A 218 -18.56 -14.79 42.34
CA MET A 218 -20.01 -15.06 42.33
C MET A 218 -20.32 -16.56 42.28
N HIS A 219 -19.55 -17.34 41.52
CA HIS A 219 -19.69 -18.79 41.48
C HIS A 219 -19.38 -19.41 42.85
N ASP A 220 -18.28 -19.02 43.48
CA ASP A 220 -17.87 -19.55 44.78
C ASP A 220 -18.87 -19.18 45.88
N GLU A 221 -19.40 -17.95 45.88
CA GLU A 221 -20.48 -17.51 46.76
C GLU A 221 -21.76 -18.35 46.55
N LYS A 222 -22.16 -18.55 45.29
CA LYS A 222 -23.32 -19.37 44.94
C LYS A 222 -23.15 -20.82 45.41
N ILE A 223 -21.97 -21.39 45.24
CA ILE A 223 -21.64 -22.73 45.75
C ILE A 223 -21.66 -22.75 47.29
N GLY A 224 -21.18 -21.70 47.96
CA GLY A 224 -21.25 -21.56 49.41
C GLY A 224 -22.69 -21.57 49.93
N ILE A 225 -23.58 -20.79 49.32
CA ILE A 225 -25.01 -20.75 49.66
C ILE A 225 -25.66 -22.12 49.44
N LEU A 226 -25.38 -22.79 48.32
CA LEU A 226 -25.91 -24.13 48.05
C LEU A 226 -25.43 -25.15 49.10
N ARG A 227 -24.14 -25.13 49.47
CA ARG A 227 -23.61 -26.01 50.53
C ARG A 227 -24.30 -25.78 51.87
N GLN A 228 -24.57 -24.52 52.22
CA GLN A 228 -25.30 -24.18 53.45
C GLN A 228 -26.75 -24.66 53.40
N ALA A 229 -27.44 -24.48 52.26
CA ALA A 229 -28.83 -24.88 52.08
C ALA A 229 -29.04 -26.40 52.11
N PHE A 230 -28.07 -27.18 51.59
CA PHE A 230 -28.13 -28.65 51.59
C PHE A 230 -27.53 -29.31 52.83
N GLY A 231 -27.14 -28.54 53.85
CA GLY A 231 -26.58 -29.08 55.09
C GLY A 231 -25.26 -29.85 54.90
N LEU A 232 -24.56 -29.60 53.79
CA LEU A 232 -23.27 -30.20 53.47
C LEU A 232 -22.14 -29.37 54.10
N GLN A 233 -22.18 -29.24 55.43
CA GLN A 233 -21.03 -28.77 56.19
C GLN A 233 -20.12 -29.98 56.47
N LYS A 234 -18.82 -29.84 56.20
CA LYS A 234 -17.81 -30.68 56.84
C LYS A 234 -17.64 -30.22 58.28
#